data_AF-A0A7K2ZGN2-F1
#
_entry.id   AF-A0A7K2ZGN2-F1
#
_cell.length_a   1.000
_cell.length_b   1.000
_cell.length_c   1.000
_cell.angle_alpha   90.00
_cell.angle_beta   90.00
_cell.angle_gamma   90.00
#
_symmetry.space_group_name_H-M   'P 1'
#
loop_
_entity.id
_entity.type
_entity.pdbx_description
1 polymer ?
#
loop_
_entity_poly.entity_id
_entity_poly.type
_entity_poly.pdbx_seq_one_letter_code
_entity_poly.pdbx_strand_id
1 'polypeptide(L)'
;GGRARVTFDWPAEAGEVAATVEQDGASTVRRVVARSTYVREGLYVDVAPSAFSVTLSAAPRTPDAVVVPPPGGAVRVPEDIAVSYRIVPGARRALRRGPSLLRVTLSCPGEVPDDLPEFVLVARSGNGRDPVRPRTPTDGTTLLRVGGATLSPGSPVELPVPSGLRPPYALRGFLLGEGAADVRLDEPSPTTLVVR
;
A
#
# COMPACT_ATOMS: atom_id res chain seq x y z
N GLY A 1 0.71 -12.74 -6.45
CA GLY A 1 2.14 -12.97 -6.16
C GLY A 1 2.96 -11.96 -6.94
N GLY A 2 4.03 -11.46 -6.34
CA GLY A 2 4.99 -10.54 -6.94
C GLY A 2 6.43 -11.03 -6.76
N ARG A 3 7.40 -10.22 -7.18
CA ARG A 3 8.83 -10.48 -6.94
C ARG A 3 9.43 -9.33 -6.15
N ALA A 4 10.06 -9.65 -5.02
CA ALA A 4 10.82 -8.68 -4.25
C ALA A 4 12.31 -8.79 -4.62
N ARG A 5 12.97 -7.64 -4.84
CA ARG A 5 14.42 -7.57 -5.00
C ARG A 5 15.05 -7.43 -3.62
N VAL A 6 15.96 -8.34 -3.28
CA VAL A 6 16.70 -8.30 -2.03
C VAL A 6 18.06 -7.66 -2.29
N THR A 7 18.38 -6.62 -1.52
CA THR A 7 19.65 -5.90 -1.60
C THR A 7 20.39 -6.01 -0.28
N PHE A 8 21.66 -6.39 -0.35
CA PHE A 8 22.56 -6.51 0.79
C PHE A 8 24.02 -6.36 0.34
N ASP A 9 24.89 -6.06 1.29
CA ASP A 9 26.34 -6.09 1.09
C ASP A 9 26.85 -7.52 1.17
N TRP A 10 27.63 -7.94 0.17
CA TRP A 10 28.11 -9.32 0.11
C TRP A 10 29.04 -9.62 1.31
N PRO A 11 28.73 -10.63 2.16
CA PRO A 11 29.58 -10.95 3.30
C PRO A 11 30.94 -11.44 2.83
N ALA A 12 32.03 -10.85 3.33
CA ALA A 12 33.39 -11.12 2.83
C ALA A 12 33.79 -12.61 2.90
N GLU A 13 33.30 -13.32 3.92
CA GLU A 13 33.60 -14.74 4.14
C GLU A 13 32.59 -15.69 3.48
N ALA A 14 31.50 -15.18 2.88
CA ALA A 14 30.48 -16.04 2.27
C ALA A 14 30.87 -16.40 0.83
N GLY A 15 31.02 -17.71 0.57
CA GLY A 15 31.11 -18.23 -0.81
C GLY A 15 29.75 -18.22 -1.51
N GLU A 16 28.70 -18.47 -0.74
CA GLU A 16 27.31 -18.50 -1.18
C GLU A 16 26.42 -17.87 -0.09
N VAL A 17 25.26 -17.35 -0.50
CA VAL A 17 24.26 -16.75 0.41
C VAL A 17 22.91 -17.40 0.14
N ALA A 18 22.18 -17.75 1.19
CA ALA A 18 20.79 -18.19 1.09
C ALA A 18 19.86 -17.11 1.61
N ALA A 19 18.73 -16.93 0.93
CA ALA A 19 17.58 -16.19 1.44
C ALA A 19 16.49 -17.17 1.84
N THR A 20 16.09 -17.13 3.09
CA THR A 20 14.91 -17.82 3.58
C THR A 20 13.76 -16.84 3.63
N VAL A 21 12.66 -17.17 2.96
CA VAL A 21 11.42 -16.38 2.98
C VAL A 21 10.38 -17.14 3.78
N GLU A 22 9.88 -16.53 4.84
CA GLU A 22 8.75 -17.04 5.60
C GLU A 22 7.51 -16.22 5.28
N GLN A 23 6.45 -16.88 4.83
CA GLN A 23 5.17 -16.28 4.47
C GLN A 23 4.04 -17.30 4.70
N ASP A 24 2.91 -16.87 5.24
CA ASP A 24 1.73 -17.72 5.49
C ASP A 24 2.03 -19.05 6.24
N GLY A 25 3.02 -19.04 7.14
CA GLY A 25 3.47 -20.23 7.88
C GLY A 25 4.32 -21.22 7.07
N ALA A 26 4.61 -20.92 5.80
CA ALA A 26 5.52 -21.69 4.96
C ALA A 26 6.90 -21.00 4.88
N SER A 27 7.95 -21.82 4.87
CA SER A 27 9.33 -21.37 4.67
C SER A 27 9.84 -21.86 3.32
N THR A 28 10.29 -20.95 2.48
CA THR A 28 10.94 -21.26 1.21
C THR A 28 12.37 -20.74 1.22
N VAL A 29 13.32 -21.61 0.86
CA VAL A 29 14.75 -21.25 0.81
C VAL A 29 15.16 -21.05 -0.64
N ARG A 30 15.64 -19.85 -0.96
CA ARG A 30 16.22 -19.49 -2.26
C ARG A 30 17.73 -19.36 -2.10
N ARG A 31 18.48 -20.26 -2.72
CA ARG A 31 19.95 -20.24 -2.66
C ARG A 31 20.52 -19.34 -3.76
N VAL A 32 21.39 -18.39 -3.39
CA VAL A 32 22.21 -17.60 -4.31
C VAL A 32 23.63 -18.15 -4.33
N VAL A 33 24.01 -18.63 -5.51
CA VAL A 33 25.14 -19.53 -5.72
C VAL A 33 26.50 -18.79 -5.77
N ALA A 34 26.54 -17.47 -6.04
CA ALA A 34 27.81 -16.73 -6.06
C ALA A 34 27.64 -15.21 -6.07
N ARG A 35 28.67 -14.48 -5.59
CA ARG A 35 28.76 -13.01 -5.61
C ARG A 35 28.60 -12.44 -7.02
N SER A 36 29.23 -13.07 -8.00
CA SER A 36 29.20 -12.65 -9.40
C SER A 36 27.78 -12.66 -9.99
N THR A 37 26.97 -13.65 -9.61
CA THR A 37 25.58 -13.77 -10.04
C THR A 37 24.74 -12.67 -9.40
N TYR A 38 24.87 -12.45 -8.09
CA TYR A 38 24.17 -11.38 -7.39
C TYR A 38 24.45 -9.99 -7.98
N VAL A 39 25.71 -9.67 -8.31
CA VAL A 39 26.06 -8.35 -8.88
C VAL A 39 25.45 -8.15 -10.27
N ARG A 40 25.36 -9.22 -11.08
CA ARG A 40 24.85 -9.15 -12.46
C ARG A 40 23.33 -9.17 -12.53
N GLU A 41 22.72 -10.06 -11.77
CA GLU A 41 21.30 -10.39 -11.89
C GLU A 41 20.48 -9.88 -10.70
N GLY A 42 21.10 -9.63 -9.54
CA GLY A 42 20.41 -9.38 -8.29
C GLY A 42 19.86 -10.65 -7.65
N LEU A 43 19.30 -10.51 -6.45
CA LEU A 43 18.53 -11.58 -5.79
C LEU A 43 17.06 -11.21 -5.81
N TYR A 44 16.24 -12.15 -6.29
CA TYR A 44 14.79 -12.02 -6.31
C TYR A 44 14.14 -13.20 -5.62
N VAL A 45 13.12 -12.91 -4.82
CA VAL A 45 12.28 -13.90 -4.15
C VAL A 45 10.82 -13.69 -4.55
N ASP A 46 10.09 -14.79 -4.70
CA ASP A 46 8.66 -14.76 -4.99
C ASP A 46 7.90 -14.53 -3.68
N VAL A 47 7.00 -13.54 -3.67
CA VAL A 47 6.27 -13.12 -2.47
C VAL A 47 4.76 -13.07 -2.73
N ALA A 48 3.99 -13.49 -1.74
CA ALA A 48 2.56 -13.26 -1.68
C ALA A 48 2.25 -11.79 -1.30
N PRO A 49 1.01 -11.32 -1.48
CA PRO A 49 0.57 -10.03 -0.98
C PRO A 49 0.47 -9.95 0.57
N SER A 50 0.57 -11.08 1.26
CA SER A 50 0.59 -11.18 2.72
C SER A 50 1.96 -10.77 3.30
N ALA A 51 2.00 -10.63 4.62
CA ALA A 51 3.23 -10.28 5.33
C ALA A 51 4.25 -11.40 5.17
N PHE A 52 5.51 -11.02 4.95
CA PHE A 52 6.60 -11.96 4.82
C PHE A 52 7.85 -11.48 5.54
N SER A 53 8.66 -12.43 6.00
CA SER A 53 10.01 -12.16 6.50
C SER A 53 11.03 -12.68 5.49
N VAL A 54 12.12 -11.94 5.32
CA VAL A 54 13.28 -12.40 4.54
C VAL A 54 14.47 -12.44 5.47
N THR A 55 15.07 -13.60 5.63
CA THR A 55 16.30 -13.80 6.38
C THR A 55 17.43 -14.19 5.45
N LEU A 56 18.54 -13.46 5.51
CA LEU A 56 19.77 -13.75 4.79
C LEU A 56 20.77 -14.47 5.68
N SER A 57 21.37 -15.52 5.14
CA SER A 57 22.40 -16.30 5.84
C SER A 57 23.48 -16.77 4.87
N ALA A 58 24.71 -16.96 5.36
CA ALA A 58 25.74 -17.61 4.55
C ALA A 58 25.34 -19.06 4.30
N ALA A 59 25.46 -19.57 3.08
CA ALA A 59 25.05 -20.95 2.85
C ALA A 59 25.98 -21.92 3.62
N PRO A 60 25.44 -23.00 4.22
CA PRO A 60 26.26 -24.00 4.89
C PRO A 60 27.26 -24.59 3.90
N ARG A 61 28.55 -24.60 4.27
CA ARG A 61 29.62 -25.22 3.46
C ARG A 61 29.66 -26.74 3.61
N THR A 62 29.11 -27.26 4.70
CA THR A 62 28.95 -28.69 4.98
C THR A 62 27.53 -28.93 5.53
N PRO A 63 26.98 -30.15 5.38
CA PRO A 63 25.63 -30.48 5.86
C PRO A 63 25.43 -30.24 7.37
N ASP A 64 26.51 -30.40 8.16
CA ASP A 64 26.50 -30.25 9.62
C ASP A 64 26.84 -28.82 10.09
N ALA A 65 27.06 -27.88 9.17
CA ALA A 65 27.39 -26.51 9.54
C ALA A 65 26.17 -25.76 10.07
N VAL A 66 26.25 -25.32 11.33
CA VAL A 66 25.28 -24.40 11.92
C VAL A 66 25.55 -22.99 11.42
N VAL A 67 24.61 -22.43 10.68
CA VAL A 67 24.69 -21.05 10.20
C VAL A 67 23.94 -20.15 11.18
N VAL A 68 24.66 -19.22 11.80
CA VAL A 68 24.07 -18.16 12.60
C VAL A 68 23.83 -16.95 11.68
N PRO A 69 22.58 -16.50 11.49
CA PRO A 69 22.31 -15.27 10.75
C PRO A 69 22.99 -14.10 11.47
N PRO A 70 23.67 -13.20 10.74
CA PRO A 70 24.19 -11.99 11.36
C PRO A 70 23.05 -11.13 11.94
N PRO A 71 23.28 -10.38 13.03
CA PRO A 71 22.28 -9.46 13.56
C PRO A 71 21.84 -8.46 12.49
N GLY A 72 20.53 -8.28 12.34
CA GLY A 72 19.94 -7.45 11.27
C GLY A 72 19.80 -8.14 9.91
N GLY A 73 20.14 -9.43 9.80
CA GLY A 73 19.95 -10.22 8.57
C GLY A 73 18.50 -10.57 8.25
N ALA A 74 17.54 -10.17 9.09
CA ALA A 74 16.11 -10.40 8.91
C ALA A 74 15.36 -9.08 8.72
N VAL A 75 14.55 -9.02 7.66
CA VAL A 75 13.65 -7.89 7.38
C VAL A 75 12.23 -8.43 7.31
N ARG A 76 11.31 -7.79 8.05
CA ARG A 76 9.88 -8.05 7.96
C ARG A 76 9.24 -7.02 7.03
N VAL A 77 8.47 -7.49 6.06
CA VAL A 77 7.65 -6.67 5.19
C VAL A 77 6.19 -6.91 5.58
N PRO A 78 5.44 -5.85 5.96
CA PRO A 78 4.02 -5.99 6.33
C PRO A 78 3.15 -6.34 5.11
N GLU A 79 1.88 -6.67 5.37
CA GLU A 79 0.90 -6.91 4.31
C GLU A 79 0.70 -5.66 3.43
N ASP A 80 0.44 -5.83 2.13
CA ASP A 80 0.09 -4.71 1.25
C ASP A 80 -1.37 -4.29 1.47
N ILE A 81 -1.61 -3.55 2.55
CA ILE A 81 -2.91 -2.95 2.87
C ILE A 81 -3.03 -1.65 2.10
N ALA A 82 -4.10 -1.51 1.32
CA ALA A 82 -4.35 -0.32 0.52
C ALA A 82 -5.77 0.24 0.69
N VAL A 83 -5.86 1.57 0.80
CA VAL A 83 -7.13 2.30 0.72
C VAL A 83 -7.20 3.01 -0.62
N SER A 84 -8.24 2.73 -1.39
CA SER A 84 -8.52 3.39 -2.67
C SER A 84 -9.82 4.18 -2.60
N TYR A 85 -9.93 5.24 -3.41
CA TYR A 85 -11.14 6.03 -3.49
C TYR A 85 -11.46 6.48 -4.92
N ARG A 86 -12.74 6.66 -5.22
CA ARG A 86 -13.22 7.14 -6.52
C ARG A 86 -14.59 7.79 -6.44
N ILE A 87 -14.88 8.67 -7.39
CA ILE A 87 -16.23 9.16 -7.62
C ILE A 87 -16.97 8.16 -8.50
N VAL A 88 -18.11 7.67 -8.02
CA VAL A 88 -19.06 6.83 -8.74
C VAL A 88 -20.24 7.71 -9.15
N PRO A 89 -20.61 7.74 -10.43
CA PRO A 89 -21.76 8.53 -10.84
C PRO A 89 -23.06 7.99 -10.23
N GLY A 90 -23.97 8.89 -9.84
CA GLY A 90 -25.23 8.49 -9.23
C GLY A 90 -26.10 7.63 -10.15
N ALA A 91 -26.89 6.75 -9.53
CA ALA A 91 -27.83 5.87 -10.20
C ALA A 91 -28.81 6.68 -11.07
N ARG A 92 -29.09 6.18 -12.28
CA ARG A 92 -30.12 6.78 -13.15
C ARG A 92 -31.48 6.23 -12.75
N ARG A 93 -32.43 7.11 -12.42
CA ARG A 93 -33.85 6.77 -12.23
C ARG A 93 -34.69 7.68 -13.12
N ALA A 94 -35.27 7.12 -14.18
CA ALA A 94 -35.99 7.86 -15.22
C ALA A 94 -35.17 9.05 -15.78
N LEU A 95 -35.76 10.25 -15.86
CA LEU A 95 -35.13 11.47 -16.37
C LEU A 95 -34.14 12.14 -15.39
N ARG A 96 -33.90 11.58 -14.19
CA ARG A 96 -33.02 12.18 -13.18
C ARG A 96 -31.85 11.26 -12.82
N ARG A 97 -30.67 11.86 -12.66
CA ARG A 97 -29.50 11.19 -12.08
C ARG A 97 -29.47 11.49 -10.58
N GLY A 98 -29.29 10.46 -9.76
CA GLY A 98 -29.00 10.65 -8.33
C GLY A 98 -27.66 11.39 -8.11
N PRO A 99 -27.36 11.81 -6.88
CA PRO A 99 -26.08 12.42 -6.55
C PRO A 99 -24.93 11.44 -6.85
N SER A 100 -23.79 11.98 -7.30
CA SER A 100 -22.55 11.19 -7.35
C SER A 100 -22.19 10.70 -5.95
N LEU A 101 -21.67 9.49 -5.88
CA LEU A 101 -21.20 8.87 -4.65
C LEU A 101 -19.68 8.90 -4.64
N LEU A 102 -19.10 9.07 -3.46
CA LEU A 102 -17.71 8.79 -3.18
C LEU A 102 -17.64 7.39 -2.61
N ARG A 103 -16.89 6.53 -3.30
CA ARG A 103 -16.63 5.16 -2.89
C ARG A 103 -15.22 5.07 -2.34
N VAL A 104 -15.07 4.53 -1.13
CA VAL A 104 -13.80 4.19 -0.49
C VAL A 104 -13.74 2.68 -0.35
N THR A 105 -12.58 2.07 -0.62
CA THR A 105 -12.43 0.61 -0.62
C THR A 105 -11.09 0.24 0.03
N LEU A 106 -11.16 -0.69 0.98
CA LEU A 106 -10.01 -1.33 1.60
C LEU A 106 -9.67 -2.62 0.83
N SER A 107 -8.40 -2.75 0.47
CA SER A 107 -7.78 -3.99 0.01
C SER A 107 -6.84 -4.46 1.10
N CYS A 108 -7.12 -5.61 1.69
CA CYS A 108 -6.29 -6.25 2.70
C CYS A 108 -6.28 -7.76 2.37
N PRO A 109 -5.13 -8.35 2.07
CA PRO A 109 -5.03 -9.76 1.67
C PRO A 109 -5.11 -10.72 2.86
N GLY A 110 -4.87 -10.26 4.09
CA GLY A 110 -4.89 -11.05 5.31
C GLY A 110 -5.90 -10.54 6.35
N GLU A 111 -5.48 -10.60 7.61
CA GLU A 111 -6.30 -10.14 8.74
C GLU A 111 -6.30 -8.61 8.79
N VAL A 112 -7.48 -8.03 9.00
CA VAL A 112 -7.62 -6.58 9.08
C VAL A 112 -7.09 -6.10 10.42
N PRO A 113 -6.10 -5.19 10.45
CA PRO A 113 -5.62 -4.62 11.71
C PRO A 113 -6.72 -3.83 12.45
N ASP A 114 -6.71 -3.89 13.78
CA ASP A 114 -7.65 -3.13 14.61
C ASP A 114 -7.41 -1.60 14.54
N ASP A 115 -6.21 -1.18 14.18
CA ASP A 115 -5.70 0.19 14.21
C ASP A 115 -5.63 0.85 12.83
N LEU A 116 -6.54 0.47 11.92
CA LEU A 116 -6.63 1.09 10.61
C LEU A 116 -6.71 2.63 10.68
N PRO A 117 -6.00 3.35 9.78
CA PRO A 117 -6.03 4.79 9.75
C PRO A 117 -7.40 5.32 9.30
N GLU A 118 -7.69 6.54 9.73
CA GLU A 118 -8.81 7.32 9.22
C GLU A 118 -8.52 7.80 7.79
N PHE A 119 -9.50 7.63 6.89
CA PHE A 119 -9.44 8.20 5.55
C PHE A 119 -10.18 9.54 5.50
N VAL A 120 -9.52 10.57 4.97
CA VAL A 120 -10.10 11.90 4.76
C VAL A 120 -9.96 12.31 3.31
N LEU A 121 -11.08 12.68 2.67
CA LEU A 121 -11.07 13.35 1.37
C LEU A 121 -11.22 14.85 1.55
N VAL A 122 -10.25 15.60 1.04
CA VAL A 122 -10.24 17.06 1.07
C VAL A 122 -10.44 17.59 -0.35
N ALA A 123 -11.22 18.66 -0.44
CA ALA A 123 -11.39 19.45 -1.64
C ALA A 123 -10.83 20.84 -1.44
N ARG A 124 -10.16 21.36 -2.47
CA ARG A 124 -9.75 22.77 -2.50
C ARG A 124 -10.35 23.42 -3.75
N SER A 125 -11.14 24.46 -3.53
CA SER A 125 -11.65 25.32 -4.59
C SER A 125 -10.53 26.23 -5.11
N GLY A 126 -10.58 26.52 -6.41
CA GLY A 126 -9.69 27.48 -7.06
C GLY A 126 -10.43 28.72 -7.51
N ASN A 127 -9.72 29.83 -7.61
CA ASN A 127 -10.27 31.10 -8.11
C ASN A 127 -10.28 31.14 -9.67
N GLY A 128 -10.06 30.01 -10.34
CA GLY A 128 -9.86 29.91 -11.79
C GLY A 128 -10.12 28.50 -12.34
N ARG A 129 -9.82 28.27 -13.62
CA ARG A 129 -10.09 26.99 -14.32
C ARG A 129 -9.29 25.79 -13.80
N ASP A 130 -8.18 26.04 -13.13
CA ASP A 130 -7.25 25.02 -12.62
C ASP A 130 -7.19 25.07 -11.08
N PRO A 131 -8.07 24.34 -10.38
CA PRO A 131 -8.04 24.30 -8.93
C PRO A 131 -6.75 23.63 -8.42
N VAL A 132 -6.16 24.23 -7.38
CA VAL A 132 -4.93 23.70 -6.77
C VAL A 132 -5.27 22.47 -5.93
N ARG A 133 -4.51 21.39 -6.12
CA ARG A 133 -4.70 20.17 -5.33
C ARG A 133 -4.29 20.38 -3.87
N PRO A 134 -5.09 19.92 -2.88
CA PRO A 134 -4.71 19.96 -1.48
C PRO A 134 -3.34 19.30 -1.24
N ARG A 135 -2.46 19.96 -0.48
CA ARG A 135 -1.16 19.40 -0.11
C ARG A 135 -1.22 18.67 1.23
N THR A 136 -2.09 19.12 2.13
CA THR A 136 -2.29 18.58 3.48
C THR A 136 -3.78 18.39 3.76
N PRO A 137 -4.14 17.63 4.81
CA PRO A 137 -5.53 17.45 5.23
C PRO A 137 -6.24 18.74 5.64
N THR A 138 -5.47 19.80 5.93
CA THR A 138 -5.95 21.12 6.37
C THR A 138 -5.97 22.16 5.26
N ASP A 139 -5.48 21.82 4.06
CA ASP A 139 -5.34 22.73 2.92
C ASP A 139 -6.65 22.91 2.12
N GLY A 140 -7.81 22.67 2.73
CA GLY A 140 -9.10 22.74 2.06
C GLY A 140 -10.29 22.33 2.94
N THR A 141 -11.42 22.06 2.29
CA THR A 141 -12.65 21.61 2.92
C THR A 141 -12.71 20.09 2.92
N THR A 142 -12.86 19.48 4.10
CA THR A 142 -13.13 18.05 4.22
C THR A 142 -14.50 17.71 3.64
N LEU A 143 -14.52 16.88 2.61
CA LEU A 143 -15.75 16.38 1.99
C LEU A 143 -16.21 15.05 2.57
N LEU A 144 -15.25 14.22 2.97
CA LEU A 144 -15.53 12.92 3.55
C LEU A 144 -14.51 12.58 4.62
N ARG A 145 -14.99 11.95 5.69
CA ARG A 145 -14.20 11.35 6.75
C ARG A 145 -14.76 9.95 7.02
N VAL A 146 -13.90 8.94 6.96
CA VAL A 146 -14.24 7.52 7.19
C VAL A 146 -13.28 6.99 8.24
N GLY A 147 -13.80 6.55 9.39
CA GLY A 147 -12.98 5.96 10.45
C GLY A 147 -12.48 4.56 10.06
N GLY A 148 -11.28 4.19 10.52
CA GLY A 148 -10.67 2.89 10.21
C GLY A 148 -11.59 1.70 10.52
N ALA A 149 -12.30 1.74 11.66
CA ALA A 149 -13.26 0.72 12.08
C ALA A 149 -14.46 0.51 11.13
N THR A 150 -14.69 1.43 10.19
CA THR A 150 -15.76 1.30 9.18
C THR A 150 -15.27 0.72 7.85
N LEU A 151 -13.96 0.57 7.69
CA LEU A 151 -13.35 -0.02 6.52
C LEU A 151 -13.28 -1.54 6.69
N SER A 152 -13.80 -2.28 5.71
CA SER A 152 -13.71 -3.73 5.69
C SER A 152 -13.46 -4.23 4.27
N PRO A 153 -12.60 -5.25 4.07
CA PRO A 153 -12.34 -5.80 2.75
C PRO A 153 -13.63 -6.34 2.12
N GLY A 154 -13.81 -6.07 0.82
CA GLY A 154 -15.01 -6.50 0.08
C GLY A 154 -16.29 -5.69 0.36
N SER A 155 -16.29 -4.80 1.35
CA SER A 155 -17.42 -3.93 1.69
C SER A 155 -17.06 -2.45 1.50
N PRO A 156 -17.28 -1.88 0.30
CA PRO A 156 -16.94 -0.49 0.05
C PRO A 156 -17.85 0.46 0.83
N VAL A 157 -17.26 1.52 1.39
CA VAL A 157 -18.01 2.62 2.02
C VAL A 157 -18.43 3.60 0.92
N GLU A 158 -19.73 3.83 0.78
CA GLU A 158 -20.29 4.75 -0.21
C GLU A 158 -21.05 5.88 0.46
N LEU A 159 -20.62 7.11 0.19
CA LEU A 159 -21.25 8.31 0.75
C LEU A 159 -21.52 9.33 -0.36
N PRO A 160 -22.67 10.03 -0.34
CA PRO A 160 -22.96 11.06 -1.33
C PRO A 160 -21.88 12.15 -1.33
N VAL A 161 -21.47 12.61 -2.52
CA VAL A 161 -20.60 13.78 -2.63
C VAL A 161 -21.37 14.99 -2.09
N PRO A 162 -20.83 15.72 -1.08
CA PRO A 162 -21.52 16.89 -0.55
C PRO A 162 -21.76 17.94 -1.64
N SER A 163 -22.99 18.48 -1.69
CA SER A 163 -23.41 19.46 -2.69
C SER A 163 -22.98 20.90 -2.39
N GLY A 164 -22.28 21.13 -1.27
CA GLY A 164 -21.95 22.46 -0.77
C GLY A 164 -20.78 23.16 -1.49
N LEU A 165 -19.93 22.42 -2.21
CA LEU A 165 -18.81 23.00 -2.96
C LEU A 165 -19.18 23.24 -4.41
N ARG A 166 -19.00 24.48 -4.88
CA ARG A 166 -19.16 24.84 -6.28
C ARG A 166 -17.90 24.46 -7.07
N PRO A 167 -18.04 23.72 -8.19
CA PRO A 167 -16.93 23.50 -9.12
C PRO A 167 -16.38 24.82 -9.71
N PRO A 168 -15.10 24.85 -10.14
CA PRO A 168 -14.16 23.73 -10.13
C PRO A 168 -13.41 23.57 -8.80
N TYR A 169 -13.18 22.33 -8.39
CA TYR A 169 -12.32 22.00 -7.23
C TYR A 169 -11.50 20.74 -7.48
N ALA A 170 -10.35 20.67 -6.82
CA ALA A 170 -9.43 19.52 -6.88
C ALA A 170 -9.54 18.70 -5.60
N LEU A 171 -9.46 17.38 -5.74
CA LEU A 171 -9.59 16.42 -4.64
C LEU A 171 -8.26 15.76 -4.28
N ARG A 172 -8.09 15.45 -3.00
CA ARG A 172 -7.03 14.56 -2.50
C ARG A 172 -7.45 13.82 -1.24
N GLY A 173 -7.20 12.52 -1.23
CA GLY A 173 -7.32 11.67 -0.06
C GLY A 173 -6.10 11.77 0.85
N PHE A 174 -6.28 11.53 2.14
CA PHE A 174 -5.24 11.45 3.15
C PHE A 174 -5.56 10.33 4.13
N LEU A 175 -4.52 9.70 4.67
CA LEU A 175 -4.62 8.74 5.77
C LEU A 175 -4.10 9.40 7.04
N LEU A 176 -4.85 9.30 8.14
CA LEU A 176 -4.55 9.91 9.43
C LEU A 176 -4.57 8.86 10.54
N GLY A 177 -3.75 9.05 11.56
CA GLY A 177 -3.64 8.12 12.70
C GLY A 177 -2.31 7.36 12.71
N GLU A 178 -2.12 6.53 13.74
CA GLU A 178 -0.86 5.82 13.98
C GLU A 178 -0.57 4.77 12.87
N GLY A 179 -1.58 4.01 12.43
CA GLY A 179 -1.46 3.03 11.34
C GLY A 179 -1.36 3.62 9.92
N ALA A 180 -1.25 4.94 9.76
CA ALA A 180 -1.22 5.57 8.44
C ALA A 180 0.05 5.23 7.63
N ALA A 181 1.16 4.92 8.30
CA ALA A 181 2.41 4.55 7.65
C ALA A 181 2.39 3.13 7.06
N ASP A 182 1.55 2.26 7.62
CA ASP A 182 1.45 0.85 7.25
C ASP A 182 0.38 0.59 6.17
N VAL A 183 -0.35 1.63 5.76
CA VAL A 183 -1.40 1.55 4.74
C VAL A 183 -1.07 2.45 3.56
N ARG A 184 -1.08 1.86 2.38
CA ARG A 184 -0.88 2.58 1.12
C ARG A 184 -2.16 3.31 0.72
N LEU A 185 -2.04 4.59 0.35
CA LEU A 185 -3.14 5.33 -0.26
C LEU A 185 -3.04 5.25 -1.79
N ASP A 186 -4.04 4.61 -2.40
CA ASP A 186 -4.17 4.54 -3.85
C ASP A 186 -4.91 5.75 -4.39
N GLU A 187 -4.12 6.79 -4.67
CA GLU A 187 -4.61 8.01 -5.30
C GLU A 187 -4.99 7.74 -6.76
N PRO A 188 -6.26 7.97 -7.17
CA PRO A 188 -6.66 7.87 -8.56
C PRO A 188 -6.04 9.01 -9.37
N SER A 189 -6.04 8.84 -10.71
CA SER A 189 -5.47 9.82 -11.64
C SER A 189 -5.94 11.25 -11.36
N PRO A 190 -5.06 12.26 -11.37
CA PRO A 190 -5.45 13.66 -11.19
C PRO A 190 -6.55 14.12 -12.15
N THR A 191 -6.60 13.57 -13.37
CA THR A 191 -7.64 13.88 -14.38
C THR A 191 -9.05 13.44 -13.99
N THR A 192 -9.18 12.45 -13.09
CA THR A 192 -10.47 11.98 -12.57
C THR A 192 -10.84 12.64 -11.22
N LEU A 193 -9.95 13.49 -10.70
CA LEU A 193 -10.07 14.19 -9.41
C LEU A 193 -10.35 15.69 -9.53
N VAL A 194 -10.53 16.20 -10.75
CA VAL A 194 -11.04 17.56 -10.99
C VAL A 194 -12.54 17.46 -11.26
N VAL A 195 -13.34 18.02 -10.36
CA VAL A 195 -14.77 18.20 -10.60
C VAL A 195 -14.94 19.56 -11.28
N ARG A 196 -15.53 19.57 -12.48
CA ARG A 196 -15.79 20.75 -13.30
C ARG A 196 -17.26 21.15 -13.27
#